data_AF-A0AB36E4M9-F1
#
_entry.id   AF-A0AB36E4M9-F1
#
_cell.length_a   1.000
_cell.length_b   1.000
_cell.length_c   1.000
_cell.angle_alpha   90.00
_cell.angle_beta   90.00
_cell.angle_gamma   90.00
#
_symmetry.space_group_name_H-M   'P 1'
#
loop_
_entity.id
_entity.type
_entity.pdbx_description
1 polymer ?
#
loop_
_entity_poly.entity_id
_entity_poly.type
_entity_poly.pdbx_seq_one_letter_code
_entity_poly.pdbx_strand_id
1 'polypeptide(L)'
;MQKLPFKPISLATFISLAVVACGSSGGGSTKSTTANVTKPITEIAIPDKTDQQKNTSLTTSPTTTPTTTPNNSDDTQLNELKTRLDAIEKQLGSLSTSTGNTETLTSITDKLTTIGNQLNSISTNSLKNNTEMQALLSELKAQKTYLEEEQKKLKDQLTELKQQKEKLIQQRNELSQLADNKEKLIQEKEQALIEKENVIREKENILTAHIEASNDKDRQISELYSRINDLENQLWNKDSQIQNTLNEVTTLTEQLNNLTKQINPYQETTEQRELRLTREKERENFVAPKFVQYIDQANPSINSDYNFDVNITADGIRHEKNIISALSSSNVVYVSYNYNLEEAGNSILIQKDFSNGQEKIVYSFGGNPTRAQYLSELQRFQGSAEYSGKVYTAQNVLTSSTGTYDRDITINLTANFTNKSISGTVDDHRPYATIITLNPTIINSDRGRLEFSGTASRTIIAPYMGPPETFKSAGSYQGVFMGARAEQISGYLNLPASYTGASATPAVFTAEKQP
;
A
#
# COMPACT_ATOMS: atom_id res chain seq x y z
N MET A 1 15.23 -22.30 14.27
CA MET A 1 14.01 -23.15 14.26
C MET A 1 12.88 -22.41 14.94
N GLN A 2 11.91 -21.91 14.18
CA GLN A 2 10.53 -21.64 14.60
C GLN A 2 9.70 -21.63 13.32
N LYS A 3 8.83 -22.63 13.15
CA LYS A 3 7.94 -22.78 12.00
C LYS A 3 6.59 -22.14 12.34
N LEU A 4 6.18 -21.14 11.58
CA LEU A 4 4.81 -20.61 11.57
C LEU A 4 3.97 -21.40 10.55
N PRO A 5 2.71 -21.75 10.86
CA PRO A 5 1.87 -22.51 9.94
C PRO A 5 1.14 -21.59 8.97
N PHE A 6 1.44 -21.71 7.68
CA PHE A 6 0.60 -21.20 6.59
C PHE A 6 -0.60 -22.13 6.40
N LYS A 7 -1.82 -21.59 6.44
CA LYS A 7 -3.03 -22.24 5.92
C LYS A 7 -3.33 -21.70 4.53
N PRO A 8 -3.58 -22.54 3.51
CA PRO A 8 -4.00 -22.06 2.20
C PRO A 8 -5.52 -21.77 2.21
N ILE A 9 -5.89 -20.58 1.76
CA ILE A 9 -7.28 -20.25 1.41
C ILE A 9 -7.44 -20.57 -0.08
N SER A 10 -8.29 -21.54 -0.35
CA SER A 10 -8.74 -21.93 -1.70
C SER A 10 -9.54 -20.78 -2.31
N LEU A 11 -9.00 -20.11 -3.33
CA LEU A 11 -9.70 -19.14 -4.14
C LEU A 11 -10.48 -19.88 -5.24
N ALA A 12 -11.80 -19.98 -5.08
CA ALA A 12 -12.69 -20.53 -6.09
C ALA A 12 -13.05 -19.44 -7.10
N THR A 13 -12.55 -19.57 -8.33
CA THR A 13 -12.87 -18.72 -9.46
C THR A 13 -14.22 -19.15 -10.05
N PHE A 14 -15.26 -18.31 -9.93
CA PHE A 14 -16.49 -18.44 -10.71
C PHE A 14 -16.36 -17.64 -12.01
N ILE A 15 -16.20 -18.33 -13.13
CA ILE A 15 -16.39 -17.78 -14.47
C ILE A 15 -17.82 -18.11 -14.87
N SER A 16 -18.68 -17.09 -14.98
CA SER A 16 -19.97 -17.21 -15.66
C SER A 16 -19.95 -16.36 -16.93
N LEU A 17 -19.88 -17.05 -18.07
CA LEU A 17 -20.23 -16.53 -19.38
C LEU A 17 -21.69 -16.07 -19.39
N ALA A 18 -21.95 -14.88 -19.95
CA ALA A 18 -23.23 -14.57 -20.56
C ALA A 18 -22.98 -13.87 -21.91
N VAL A 19 -23.20 -14.63 -22.98
CA VAL A 19 -23.43 -14.15 -24.33
C VAL A 19 -24.92 -13.83 -24.45
N VAL A 20 -25.29 -12.59 -24.79
CA VAL A 20 -26.58 -12.29 -25.43
C VAL A 20 -26.35 -11.27 -26.53
N ALA A 21 -26.92 -11.59 -27.69
CA ALA A 21 -26.79 -10.92 -28.96
C ALA A 21 -27.77 -9.74 -29.15
N CYS A 22 -27.30 -8.75 -29.91
CA CYS A 22 -27.93 -8.05 -31.04
C CYS A 22 -29.46 -7.78 -31.09
N GLY A 23 -29.80 -6.50 -31.32
CA GLY A 23 -31.09 -6.01 -31.86
C GLY A 23 -31.29 -4.53 -31.50
N SER A 24 -30.89 -3.55 -32.31
CA SER A 24 -31.53 -2.98 -33.52
C SER A 24 -32.79 -2.12 -33.29
N SER A 25 -32.65 -0.85 -33.72
CA SER A 25 -33.67 0.05 -34.30
C SER A 25 -34.54 0.94 -33.38
N GLY A 26 -34.72 2.19 -33.83
CA GLY A 26 -35.92 2.98 -33.53
C GLY A 26 -35.65 4.41 -33.03
N GLY A 27 -35.46 5.35 -33.97
CA GLY A 27 -35.45 6.78 -33.68
C GLY A 27 -36.84 7.36 -33.40
N GLY A 28 -36.89 8.54 -32.78
CA GLY A 28 -38.13 9.31 -32.63
C GLY A 28 -38.01 10.47 -31.66
N SER A 29 -37.99 11.69 -32.21
CA SER A 29 -37.93 12.99 -31.53
C SER A 29 -39.04 13.21 -30.50
N THR A 30 -38.81 14.06 -29.49
CA THR A 30 -39.53 15.36 -29.36
C THR A 30 -39.05 16.21 -28.17
N LYS A 31 -38.82 17.49 -28.49
CA LYS A 31 -39.11 18.72 -27.73
C LYS A 31 -38.75 18.79 -26.23
N SER A 32 -37.66 19.53 -26.00
CA SER A 32 -37.48 20.40 -24.83
C SER A 32 -38.65 21.39 -24.74
N THR A 33 -39.28 21.49 -23.57
CA THR A 33 -40.21 22.56 -23.21
C THR A 33 -39.95 22.97 -21.77
N THR A 34 -39.32 24.13 -21.62
CA THR A 34 -39.25 24.92 -20.41
C THR A 34 -40.66 25.39 -20.03
N ALA A 35 -41.12 25.13 -18.81
CA ALA A 35 -42.31 25.78 -18.28
C ALA A 35 -42.19 26.07 -16.78
N ASN A 36 -42.45 27.34 -16.50
CA ASN A 36 -42.48 28.09 -15.26
C ASN A 36 -43.03 27.38 -14.02
N VAL A 37 -42.32 27.66 -12.93
CA VAL A 37 -42.77 27.56 -11.53
C VAL A 37 -43.77 28.69 -11.25
N THR A 38 -45.02 28.35 -10.91
CA THR A 38 -45.92 29.23 -10.13
C THR A 38 -46.79 28.39 -9.19
N LYS A 39 -46.87 28.84 -7.94
CA LYS A 39 -47.66 28.37 -6.78
C LYS A 39 -49.13 28.00 -7.09
N PRO A 40 -49.76 27.23 -6.16
CA PRO A 40 -50.67 27.91 -5.25
C PRO A 40 -50.45 27.57 -3.76
N ILE A 41 -50.91 28.52 -2.95
CA ILE A 41 -50.92 28.61 -1.49
C ILE A 41 -52.13 27.83 -0.98
N THR A 42 -52.02 27.03 0.09
CA THR A 42 -52.83 27.26 1.30
C THR A 42 -52.16 26.68 2.53
N GLU A 43 -52.03 27.59 3.49
CA GLU A 43 -51.44 27.55 4.80
C GLU A 43 -52.49 27.04 5.80
N ILE A 44 -52.15 26.04 6.63
CA ILE A 44 -52.81 25.85 7.93
C ILE A 44 -51.69 25.62 8.95
N ALA A 45 -51.40 26.70 9.68
CA ALA A 45 -50.52 26.72 10.83
C ALA A 45 -51.16 25.97 12.00
N ILE A 46 -50.40 25.08 12.63
CA ILE A 46 -50.69 24.50 13.95
C ILE A 46 -49.90 25.32 14.97
N PRO A 47 -50.53 26.02 15.92
CA PRO A 47 -49.82 26.56 17.05
C PRO A 47 -49.79 25.55 18.20
N ASP A 48 -48.58 25.41 18.72
CA ASP A 48 -48.25 24.91 20.04
C ASP A 48 -48.96 25.73 21.14
N LYS A 49 -49.45 25.06 22.19
CA LYS A 49 -49.70 25.66 23.51
C LYS A 49 -49.98 24.61 24.58
N THR A 50 -49.07 24.59 25.55
CA THR A 50 -49.13 24.10 26.92
C THR A 50 -50.32 24.63 27.75
N ASP A 51 -50.78 23.72 28.62
CA ASP A 51 -51.25 23.86 30.01
C ASP A 51 -52.48 24.70 30.43
N GLN A 52 -53.17 24.06 31.39
CA GLN A 52 -54.16 24.53 32.37
C GLN A 52 -55.63 24.68 31.92
N GLN A 53 -56.47 23.75 32.39
CA GLN A 53 -57.69 24.03 33.19
C GLN A 53 -58.30 22.69 33.64
N LYS A 54 -58.37 22.41 34.94
CA LYS A 54 -59.40 22.83 35.92
C LYS A 54 -60.57 21.85 35.97
N ASN A 55 -60.59 21.11 37.08
CA ASN A 55 -61.74 20.44 37.68
C ASN A 55 -63.07 21.12 37.33
N THR A 56 -64.01 20.35 36.79
CA THR A 56 -65.41 20.47 37.23
C THR A 56 -66.14 19.15 37.04
N SER A 57 -66.66 18.65 38.15
CA SER A 57 -67.50 17.48 38.32
C SER A 57 -68.74 17.51 37.42
N LEU A 58 -69.14 16.35 36.89
CA LEU A 58 -70.50 16.08 36.43
C LEU A 58 -70.86 14.64 36.83
N THR A 59 -71.26 14.52 38.10
CA THR A 59 -72.11 13.47 38.63
C THR A 59 -73.55 13.76 38.23
N THR A 60 -74.18 12.90 37.44
CA THR A 60 -75.64 12.80 37.34
C THR A 60 -76.04 11.34 37.27
N SER A 61 -76.21 10.75 38.46
CA SER A 61 -77.03 9.54 38.63
C SER A 61 -78.51 9.96 38.56
N PRO A 62 -79.37 9.26 37.80
CA PRO A 62 -80.80 9.51 37.86
C PRO A 62 -81.37 8.91 39.15
N THR A 63 -81.72 9.78 40.09
CA THR A 63 -82.55 9.45 41.25
C THR A 63 -83.99 9.32 40.78
N THR A 64 -84.45 8.11 40.47
CA THR A 64 -85.87 7.81 40.34
C THR A 64 -86.45 7.58 41.72
N THR A 65 -86.99 8.63 42.31
CA THR A 65 -87.81 8.56 43.52
C THR A 65 -89.11 7.80 43.18
N PRO A 66 -89.42 6.66 43.81
CA PRO A 66 -90.75 6.09 43.73
C PRO A 66 -91.66 6.94 44.62
N THR A 67 -92.60 7.66 44.01
CA THR A 67 -93.70 8.30 44.72
C THR A 67 -94.68 7.22 45.18
N THR A 68 -94.35 6.49 46.25
CA THR A 68 -95.33 5.67 46.96
C THR A 68 -96.09 6.58 47.92
N THR A 69 -97.25 7.06 47.48
CA THR A 69 -98.28 7.60 48.37
C THR A 69 -98.57 6.54 49.44
N PRO A 70 -98.34 6.78 50.73
CA PRO A 70 -98.78 5.85 51.76
C PRO A 70 -100.30 5.87 51.74
N ASN A 71 -100.89 4.78 51.30
CA ASN A 71 -102.32 4.54 51.40
C ASN A 71 -102.63 4.35 52.89
N ASN A 72 -102.76 5.47 53.62
CA ASN A 72 -103.13 5.54 55.05
C ASN A 72 -104.55 5.03 55.34
N SER A 73 -105.14 4.25 54.43
CA SER A 73 -106.49 3.72 54.54
C SER A 73 -106.62 2.83 55.77
N ASP A 74 -105.63 1.99 56.08
CA ASP A 74 -105.72 1.05 57.20
C ASP A 74 -105.60 1.76 58.56
N ASP A 75 -104.73 2.76 58.68
CA ASP A 75 -104.60 3.58 59.90
C ASP A 75 -105.84 4.48 60.11
N THR A 76 -106.41 4.98 59.01
CA THR A 76 -107.65 5.78 59.06
C THR A 76 -108.84 4.90 59.44
N GLN A 77 -108.95 3.70 58.86
CA GLN A 77 -109.99 2.72 59.17
C GLN A 77 -109.85 2.15 60.59
N LEU A 78 -108.63 1.92 61.08
CA LEU A 78 -108.37 1.48 62.44
C LEU A 78 -108.72 2.56 63.47
N ASN A 79 -108.39 3.82 63.19
CA ASN A 79 -108.77 4.95 64.05
C ASN A 79 -110.28 5.20 64.04
N GLU A 80 -110.95 4.99 62.92
CA GLU A 80 -112.40 5.07 62.80
C GLU A 80 -113.11 3.90 63.53
N LEU A 81 -112.56 2.69 63.46
CA LEU A 81 -113.03 1.53 64.24
C LEU A 81 -112.82 1.72 65.75
N LYS A 82 -111.67 2.26 66.18
CA LYS A 82 -111.43 2.65 67.59
C LYS A 82 -112.46 3.67 68.06
N THR A 83 -112.71 4.71 67.26
CA THR A 83 -113.72 5.74 67.57
C THR A 83 -115.13 5.13 67.66
N ARG A 84 -115.48 4.18 66.78
CA ARG A 84 -116.76 3.45 66.84
C ARG A 84 -116.86 2.53 68.06
N LEU A 85 -115.75 1.91 68.47
CA LEU A 85 -115.68 1.08 69.68
C LEU A 85 -115.87 1.93 70.94
N ASP A 86 -115.13 3.05 71.07
CA ASP A 86 -115.28 4.01 72.18
C ASP A 86 -116.71 4.54 72.28
N ALA A 87 -117.36 4.80 71.14
CA ALA A 87 -118.76 5.24 71.10
C ALA A 87 -119.73 4.15 71.58
N ILE A 88 -119.48 2.88 71.25
CA ILE A 88 -120.27 1.73 71.72
C ILE A 88 -120.03 1.49 73.22
N GLU A 89 -118.80 1.58 73.70
CA GLU A 89 -118.48 1.49 75.14
C GLU A 89 -119.21 2.57 75.94
N LYS A 90 -119.25 3.80 75.41
CA LYS A 90 -120.01 4.91 76.01
C LYS A 90 -121.52 4.66 75.98
N GLN A 91 -122.06 4.08 74.90
CA GLN A 91 -123.47 3.65 74.83
C GLN A 91 -123.79 2.56 75.86
N LEU A 92 -122.90 1.59 76.05
CA LEU A 92 -123.04 0.52 77.03
C LEU A 92 -123.00 1.07 78.47
N GLY A 93 -122.12 2.03 78.75
CA GLY A 93 -122.04 2.76 80.02
C GLY A 93 -123.34 3.50 80.36
N SER A 94 -124.01 4.09 79.35
CA SER A 94 -125.31 4.76 79.52
C SER A 94 -126.51 3.82 79.65
N LEU A 95 -126.39 2.54 79.25
CA LEU A 95 -127.48 1.55 79.35
C LEU A 95 -127.56 0.86 80.72
N SER A 96 -126.53 0.98 81.55
CA SER A 96 -126.43 0.30 82.85
C SER A 96 -127.39 0.84 83.93
N THR A 97 -128.19 1.87 83.64
CA THR A 97 -129.13 2.50 84.59
C THR A 97 -130.60 2.52 84.12
N SER A 98 -130.98 1.72 83.10
CA SER A 98 -132.38 1.64 82.65
C SER A 98 -132.80 0.19 82.35
N THR A 99 -133.54 -0.43 83.29
CA THR A 99 -134.12 -1.76 83.15
C THR A 99 -135.31 -1.74 82.19
N GLY A 100 -135.07 -2.02 80.90
CA GLY A 100 -136.14 -2.25 79.93
C GLY A 100 -135.75 -2.21 78.44
N ASN A 101 -134.56 -2.66 78.04
CA ASN A 101 -134.07 -2.40 76.67
C ASN A 101 -133.22 -3.57 76.09
N THR A 102 -133.87 -4.72 75.83
CA THR A 102 -133.27 -5.95 75.28
C THR A 102 -132.90 -5.84 73.79
N GLU A 103 -133.67 -5.09 72.99
CA GLU A 103 -133.38 -4.89 71.55
C GLU A 103 -132.09 -4.10 71.32
N THR A 104 -131.77 -3.17 72.23
CA THR A 104 -130.56 -2.36 72.18
C THR A 104 -129.32 -3.19 72.48
N LEU A 105 -129.43 -4.20 73.35
CA LEU A 105 -128.33 -5.13 73.67
C LEU A 105 -128.00 -6.05 72.48
N THR A 106 -129.02 -6.55 71.78
CA THR A 106 -128.84 -7.35 70.55
C THR A 106 -128.18 -6.51 69.46
N SER A 107 -128.62 -5.25 69.26
CA SER A 107 -128.01 -4.33 68.30
C SER A 107 -126.54 -4.02 68.65
N ILE A 108 -126.20 -3.87 69.93
CA ILE A 108 -124.80 -3.70 70.38
C ILE A 108 -123.98 -4.97 70.09
N THR A 109 -124.55 -6.15 70.33
CA THR A 109 -123.88 -7.44 70.09
C THR A 109 -123.60 -7.66 68.60
N ASP A 110 -124.55 -7.33 67.72
CA ASP A 110 -124.37 -7.41 66.27
C ASP A 110 -123.31 -6.42 65.76
N LYS A 111 -123.28 -5.21 66.33
CA LYS A 111 -122.23 -4.21 66.04
C LYS A 111 -120.85 -4.70 66.49
N LEU A 112 -120.74 -5.29 67.67
CA LEU A 112 -119.48 -5.86 68.18
C LEU A 112 -119.01 -7.04 67.31
N THR A 113 -119.93 -7.91 66.89
CA THR A 113 -119.62 -9.03 65.98
C THR A 113 -119.15 -8.51 64.62
N THR A 114 -119.81 -7.48 64.09
CA THR A 114 -119.41 -6.82 62.84
C THR A 114 -118.02 -6.18 62.96
N ILE A 115 -117.76 -5.47 64.07
CA ILE A 115 -116.45 -4.88 64.36
C ILE A 115 -115.38 -5.97 64.50
N GLY A 116 -115.68 -7.09 65.16
CA GLY A 116 -114.76 -8.23 65.29
C GLY A 116 -114.39 -8.85 63.95
N ASN A 117 -115.36 -9.01 63.05
CA ASN A 117 -115.11 -9.51 61.69
C ASN A 117 -114.31 -8.51 60.84
N GLN A 118 -114.59 -7.21 60.97
CA GLN A 118 -113.82 -6.14 60.32
C GLN A 118 -112.38 -6.12 60.82
N LEU A 119 -112.16 -6.22 62.14
CA LEU A 119 -110.84 -6.25 62.75
C LEU A 119 -110.03 -7.48 62.33
N ASN A 120 -110.66 -8.66 62.28
CA ASN A 120 -110.01 -9.87 61.83
C ASN A 120 -109.60 -9.78 60.35
N SER A 121 -110.46 -9.21 59.50
CA SER A 121 -110.16 -8.98 58.08
C SER A 121 -108.98 -8.02 57.88
N ILE A 122 -108.96 -6.91 58.63
CA ILE A 122 -107.85 -5.94 58.62
C ILE A 122 -106.56 -6.61 59.11
N SER A 123 -106.62 -7.42 60.18
CA SER A 123 -105.46 -8.15 60.71
C SER A 123 -104.91 -9.16 59.70
N THR A 124 -105.77 -9.94 59.05
CA THR A 124 -105.36 -10.90 58.02
C THR A 124 -104.78 -10.23 56.78
N ASN A 125 -105.33 -9.09 56.35
CA ASN A 125 -104.81 -8.33 55.22
C ASN A 125 -103.45 -7.70 55.55
N SER A 126 -103.31 -7.13 56.75
CA SER A 126 -102.04 -6.57 57.22
C SER A 126 -100.93 -7.64 57.28
N LEU A 127 -101.25 -8.85 57.76
CA LEU A 127 -100.29 -9.95 57.81
C LEU A 127 -99.86 -10.42 56.41
N LYS A 128 -100.81 -10.52 55.48
CA LYS A 128 -100.55 -10.88 54.08
C LYS A 128 -99.69 -9.82 53.39
N ASN A 129 -100.04 -8.54 53.55
CA ASN A 129 -99.28 -7.42 53.01
C ASN A 129 -97.84 -7.38 53.56
N ASN A 130 -97.64 -7.68 54.86
CA ASN A 130 -96.31 -7.77 55.46
C ASN A 130 -95.49 -8.92 54.86
N THR A 131 -96.12 -10.08 54.64
CA THR A 131 -95.46 -11.24 54.02
C THR A 131 -95.06 -10.96 52.57
N GLU A 132 -95.94 -10.34 51.77
CA GLU A 132 -95.64 -9.93 50.40
C GLU A 132 -94.52 -8.87 50.35
N MET A 133 -94.55 -7.90 51.27
CA MET A 133 -93.50 -6.90 51.40
C MET A 133 -92.14 -7.51 51.77
N GLN A 134 -92.11 -8.50 52.67
CA GLN A 134 -90.89 -9.25 53.02
C GLN A 134 -90.32 -10.04 51.83
N ALA A 135 -91.20 -10.63 51.00
CA ALA A 135 -90.80 -11.33 49.78
C ALA A 135 -90.19 -10.36 48.75
N LEU A 136 -90.85 -9.22 48.49
CA LEU A 136 -90.33 -8.16 47.61
C LEU A 136 -88.98 -7.60 48.10
N LEU A 137 -88.83 -7.40 49.42
CA LEU A 137 -87.58 -6.94 50.00
C LEU A 137 -86.44 -7.97 49.80
N SER A 138 -86.76 -9.25 49.87
CA SER A 138 -85.80 -10.34 49.65
C SER A 138 -85.38 -10.42 48.18
N GLU A 139 -86.34 -10.28 47.25
CA GLU A 139 -86.07 -10.23 45.82
C GLU A 139 -85.23 -8.99 45.44
N LEU A 140 -85.57 -7.82 45.97
CA LEU A 140 -84.81 -6.58 45.75
C LEU A 140 -83.37 -6.70 46.26
N LYS A 141 -83.16 -7.36 47.40
CA LYS A 141 -81.81 -7.65 47.91
C LYS A 141 -81.03 -8.57 46.96
N ALA A 142 -81.66 -9.63 46.46
CA ALA A 142 -81.03 -10.54 45.51
C ALA A 142 -80.65 -9.83 44.20
N GLN A 143 -81.56 -9.01 43.64
CA GLN A 143 -81.29 -8.20 42.45
C GLN A 143 -80.15 -7.20 42.69
N LYS A 144 -80.10 -6.56 43.85
CA LYS A 144 -79.00 -5.66 44.23
C LYS A 144 -77.66 -6.40 44.25
N THR A 145 -77.60 -7.58 44.88
CA THR A 145 -76.37 -8.39 44.91
C THR A 145 -75.91 -8.79 43.51
N TYR A 146 -76.84 -9.23 42.65
CA TYR A 146 -76.52 -9.57 41.26
C TYR A 146 -75.94 -8.37 40.48
N LEU A 147 -76.54 -7.19 40.61
CA LEU A 147 -76.05 -5.97 39.96
C LEU A 147 -74.69 -5.53 40.49
N GLU A 148 -74.42 -5.68 41.80
CA GLU A 148 -73.11 -5.39 42.39
C GLU A 148 -72.01 -6.33 41.84
N GLU A 149 -72.32 -7.62 41.66
CA GLU A 149 -71.41 -8.58 41.04
C GLU A 149 -71.16 -8.28 39.56
N GLU A 150 -72.19 -7.91 38.81
CA GLU A 150 -72.08 -7.52 37.40
C GLU A 150 -71.25 -6.23 37.24
N GLN A 151 -71.47 -5.23 38.09
CA GLN A 151 -70.66 -4.01 38.12
C GLN A 151 -69.20 -4.29 38.43
N LYS A 152 -68.92 -5.22 39.36
CA LYS A 152 -67.56 -5.65 39.66
C LYS A 152 -66.91 -6.30 38.43
N LYS A 153 -67.61 -7.22 37.76
CA LYS A 153 -67.10 -7.89 36.55
C LYS A 153 -66.80 -6.90 35.42
N LEU A 154 -67.68 -5.93 35.19
CA LEU A 154 -67.48 -4.87 34.20
C LEU A 154 -66.27 -3.99 34.53
N LYS A 155 -66.06 -3.67 35.81
CA LYS A 155 -64.91 -2.89 36.27
C LYS A 155 -63.58 -3.63 36.07
N ASP A 156 -63.57 -4.94 36.34
CA ASP A 156 -62.40 -5.79 36.11
C ASP A 156 -62.07 -5.87 34.61
N GLN A 157 -63.09 -6.09 33.76
CA GLN A 157 -62.93 -6.07 32.29
C GLN A 157 -62.39 -4.73 31.77
N LEU A 158 -62.90 -3.60 32.29
CA LEU A 158 -62.42 -2.27 31.91
C LEU A 158 -60.95 -2.06 32.28
N THR A 159 -60.51 -2.63 33.40
CA THR A 159 -59.12 -2.55 33.86
C THR A 159 -58.21 -3.34 32.93
N GLU A 160 -58.61 -4.55 32.53
CA GLU A 160 -57.87 -5.37 31.57
C GLU A 160 -57.76 -4.69 30.20
N LEU A 161 -58.87 -4.14 29.69
CA LEU A 161 -58.89 -3.38 28.43
C LEU A 161 -57.95 -2.17 28.45
N LYS A 162 -57.88 -1.45 29.58
CA LYS A 162 -56.92 -0.34 29.74
C LYS A 162 -55.48 -0.82 29.67
N GLN A 163 -55.16 -1.94 30.32
CA GLN A 163 -53.81 -2.53 30.27
C GLN A 163 -53.46 -3.01 28.85
N GLN A 164 -54.40 -3.64 28.14
CA GLN A 164 -54.20 -4.06 26.76
C GLN A 164 -53.96 -2.86 25.83
N LYS A 165 -54.73 -1.77 25.98
CA LYS A 165 -54.54 -0.53 25.23
C LYS A 165 -53.14 0.05 25.44
N GLU A 166 -52.64 0.07 26.67
CA GLU A 166 -51.30 0.59 26.96
C GLU A 166 -50.20 -0.23 26.29
N LYS A 167 -50.32 -1.57 26.33
CA LYS A 167 -49.40 -2.47 25.61
C LYS A 167 -49.40 -2.21 24.10
N LEU A 168 -50.57 -1.97 23.50
CA LEU A 168 -50.67 -1.63 22.08
C LEU A 168 -50.05 -0.28 21.74
N ILE A 169 -50.17 0.72 22.62
CA ILE A 169 -49.50 2.02 22.45
C ILE A 169 -47.99 1.83 22.47
N GLN A 170 -47.47 1.05 23.42
CA GLN A 170 -46.04 0.76 23.50
C GLN A 170 -45.53 0.05 22.23
N GLN A 171 -46.22 -1.00 21.78
CA GLN A 171 -45.86 -1.70 20.54
C GLN A 171 -45.88 -0.78 19.31
N ARG A 172 -46.87 0.12 19.21
CA ARG A 172 -46.93 1.10 18.14
C ARG A 172 -45.72 2.03 18.15
N ASN A 173 -45.30 2.50 19.32
CA ASN A 173 -44.16 3.39 19.45
C ASN A 173 -42.85 2.69 19.05
N GLU A 174 -42.66 1.44 19.47
CA GLU A 174 -41.51 0.61 19.08
C GLU A 174 -41.47 0.37 17.55
N LEU A 175 -42.63 0.10 16.93
CA LEU A 175 -42.73 -0.05 15.48
C LEU A 175 -42.44 1.26 14.73
N SER A 176 -42.85 2.41 15.27
CA SER A 176 -42.54 3.72 14.69
C SER A 176 -41.03 3.98 14.69
N GLN A 177 -40.37 3.74 15.82
CA GLN A 177 -38.91 3.91 15.93
C GLN A 177 -38.17 2.95 14.98
N LEU A 178 -38.66 1.72 14.84
CA LEU A 178 -38.07 0.76 13.91
C LEU A 178 -38.21 1.22 12.44
N ALA A 179 -39.34 1.83 12.08
CA ALA A 179 -39.55 2.39 10.76
C ALA A 179 -38.59 3.55 10.47
N ASP A 180 -38.42 4.48 11.42
CA ASP A 180 -37.50 5.61 11.29
C ASP A 180 -36.03 5.13 11.16
N ASN A 181 -35.63 4.15 11.95
CA ASN A 181 -34.31 3.54 11.87
C ASN A 181 -34.07 2.84 10.52
N LYS A 182 -35.09 2.16 9.99
CA LYS A 182 -35.01 1.51 8.68
C LYS A 182 -34.86 2.53 7.56
N GLU A 183 -35.59 3.64 7.62
CA GLU A 183 -35.50 4.73 6.64
C GLU A 183 -34.10 5.35 6.66
N LYS A 184 -33.57 5.65 7.84
CA LYS A 184 -32.19 6.15 7.99
C LYS A 184 -31.16 5.19 7.38
N LEU A 185 -31.30 3.89 7.63
CA LEU A 185 -30.41 2.87 7.07
C LEU A 185 -30.50 2.78 5.54
N ILE A 186 -31.69 3.00 4.96
CA ILE A 186 -31.88 3.04 3.51
C ILE A 186 -31.12 4.24 2.92
N GLN A 187 -31.29 5.43 3.50
CA GLN A 187 -30.61 6.65 3.05
C GLN A 187 -29.08 6.53 3.14
N GLU A 188 -28.56 5.98 4.24
CA GLU A 188 -27.13 5.72 4.40
C GLU A 188 -26.59 4.75 3.33
N LYS A 189 -27.36 3.70 2.99
CA LYS A 189 -26.98 2.75 1.94
C LYS A 189 -27.04 3.35 0.54
N GLU A 190 -28.02 4.17 0.24
CA GLU A 190 -28.12 4.89 -1.03
C GLU A 190 -26.96 5.85 -1.22
N GLN A 191 -26.61 6.62 -0.18
CA GLN A 191 -25.46 7.52 -0.22
C GLN A 191 -24.14 6.75 -0.43
N ALA A 192 -23.95 5.64 0.27
CA ALA A 192 -22.77 4.79 0.09
C ALA A 192 -22.70 4.14 -1.31
N LEU A 193 -23.84 3.86 -1.94
CA LEU A 193 -23.90 3.35 -3.31
C LEU A 193 -23.46 4.43 -4.31
N ILE A 194 -23.99 5.66 -4.16
CA ILE A 194 -23.62 6.81 -4.99
C ILE A 194 -22.11 7.09 -4.90
N GLU A 195 -21.55 7.04 -3.70
CA GLU A 195 -20.11 7.23 -3.50
C GLU A 195 -19.28 6.14 -4.20
N LYS A 196 -19.71 4.88 -4.12
CA LYS A 196 -19.06 3.78 -4.85
C LYS A 196 -19.13 3.95 -6.36
N GLU A 197 -20.27 4.38 -6.90
CA GLU A 197 -20.43 4.65 -8.33
C GLU A 197 -19.52 5.80 -8.80
N ASN A 198 -19.34 6.84 -7.97
CA ASN A 198 -18.39 7.92 -8.26
C ASN A 198 -16.95 7.40 -8.33
N VAL A 199 -16.53 6.58 -7.37
CA VAL A 199 -15.19 5.96 -7.37
C VAL A 199 -14.98 5.05 -8.58
N ILE A 200 -16.01 4.30 -9.00
CA ILE A 200 -15.93 3.47 -10.21
C ILE A 200 -15.72 4.34 -11.45
N ARG A 201 -16.51 5.41 -11.63
CA ARG A 201 -16.35 6.34 -12.76
C ARG A 201 -14.98 7.00 -12.80
N GLU A 202 -14.45 7.41 -11.66
CA GLU A 202 -13.10 7.98 -11.57
C GLU A 202 -12.02 6.97 -12.02
N LYS A 203 -12.13 5.72 -11.57
CA LYS A 203 -11.21 4.65 -11.98
C LYS A 203 -11.30 4.33 -13.47
N GLU A 204 -12.49 4.36 -14.06
CA GLU A 204 -12.69 4.16 -15.50
C GLU A 204 -12.04 5.30 -16.32
N ASN A 205 -12.16 6.54 -15.86
CA ASN A 205 -11.50 7.69 -16.49
C ASN A 205 -9.97 7.56 -16.42
N ILE A 206 -9.42 7.17 -15.26
CA ILE A 206 -7.97 6.95 -15.10
C ILE A 206 -7.49 5.82 -16.01
N LEU A 207 -8.25 4.71 -16.10
CA LEU A 207 -7.92 3.59 -16.96
C LEU A 207 -7.90 4.01 -18.44
N THR A 208 -8.88 4.80 -18.87
CA THR A 208 -8.95 5.32 -20.24
C THR A 208 -7.73 6.19 -20.57
N ALA A 209 -7.38 7.13 -19.69
CA ALA A 209 -6.19 7.97 -19.86
C ALA A 209 -4.89 7.15 -19.89
N HIS A 210 -4.80 6.08 -19.10
CA HIS A 210 -3.64 5.19 -19.11
C HIS A 210 -3.51 4.42 -20.43
N ILE A 211 -4.63 3.95 -20.99
CA ILE A 211 -4.67 3.27 -22.30
C ILE A 211 -4.22 4.23 -23.41
N GLU A 212 -4.73 5.47 -23.42
CA GLU A 212 -4.32 6.48 -24.40
C GLU A 212 -2.82 6.79 -24.32
N ALA A 213 -2.28 6.96 -23.11
CA ALA A 213 -0.85 7.18 -22.90
C ALA A 213 0.01 5.97 -23.32
N SER A 214 -0.48 4.75 -23.13
CA SER A 214 0.20 3.53 -23.60
C SER A 214 0.25 3.49 -25.13
N ASN A 215 -0.87 3.76 -25.79
CA ASN A 215 -0.96 3.77 -27.25
C ASN A 215 -0.04 4.83 -27.88
N ASP A 216 0.09 6.00 -27.25
CA ASP A 216 1.01 7.04 -27.71
C ASP A 216 2.47 6.58 -27.62
N LYS A 217 2.85 5.90 -26.53
CA LYS A 217 4.19 5.32 -26.39
C LYS A 217 4.46 4.24 -27.45
N ASP A 218 3.50 3.37 -27.72
CA ASP A 218 3.64 2.32 -28.74
C ASP A 218 3.81 2.92 -30.14
N ARG A 219 3.13 4.03 -30.41
CA ARG A 219 3.33 4.81 -31.63
C ARG A 219 4.73 5.42 -31.70
N GLN A 220 5.20 6.06 -30.64
CA GLN A 220 6.56 6.62 -30.59
C GLN A 220 7.64 5.54 -30.79
N ILE A 221 7.46 4.37 -30.18
CA ILE A 221 8.34 3.21 -30.36
C ILE A 221 8.36 2.77 -31.83
N SER A 222 7.20 2.70 -32.48
CA SER A 222 7.10 2.33 -33.89
C SER A 222 7.80 3.34 -34.81
N GLU A 223 7.66 4.64 -34.53
CA GLU A 223 8.34 5.72 -35.26
C GLU A 223 9.88 5.63 -35.08
N LEU A 224 10.36 5.32 -33.87
CA LEU A 224 11.78 5.10 -33.61
C LEU A 224 12.34 3.88 -34.35
N TYR A 225 11.62 2.75 -34.37
CA TYR A 225 12.04 1.58 -35.15
C TYR A 225 12.13 1.89 -36.64
N SER A 226 11.15 2.61 -37.19
CA SER A 226 11.20 3.08 -38.58
C SER A 226 12.45 3.93 -38.83
N ARG A 227 12.78 4.84 -37.90
CA ARG A 227 13.96 5.69 -38.01
C ARG A 227 15.27 4.93 -37.93
N ILE A 228 15.36 3.92 -37.07
CA ILE A 228 16.54 3.04 -36.95
C ILE A 228 16.77 2.32 -38.28
N ASN A 229 15.73 1.70 -38.85
CA ASN A 229 15.83 0.99 -40.11
C ASN A 229 16.27 1.91 -41.27
N ASP A 230 15.75 3.15 -41.32
CA ASP A 230 16.20 4.15 -42.30
C ASP A 230 17.69 4.52 -42.14
N LEU A 231 18.18 4.60 -40.90
CA LEU A 231 19.59 4.90 -40.61
C LEU A 231 20.51 3.72 -40.94
N GLU A 232 20.08 2.48 -40.64
CA GLU A 232 20.80 1.26 -41.01
C GLU A 232 20.97 1.16 -42.53
N ASN A 233 19.90 1.43 -43.29
CA ASN A 233 19.96 1.46 -44.75
C ASN A 233 20.91 2.55 -45.27
N GLN A 234 20.93 3.73 -44.65
CA GLN A 234 21.88 4.79 -44.99
C GLN A 234 23.33 4.38 -44.71
N LEU A 235 23.59 3.74 -43.57
CA LEU A 235 24.91 3.27 -43.18
C LEU A 235 25.42 2.20 -44.14
N TRP A 236 24.57 1.23 -44.49
CA TRP A 236 24.90 0.19 -45.48
C TRP A 236 25.27 0.77 -46.87
N ASN A 237 24.53 1.79 -47.31
CA ASN A 237 24.85 2.51 -48.54
C ASN A 237 26.20 3.25 -48.46
N LYS A 238 26.51 3.85 -47.31
CA LYS A 238 27.80 4.53 -47.07
C LYS A 238 28.97 3.55 -47.03
N ASP A 239 28.81 2.41 -46.37
CA ASP A 239 29.82 1.35 -46.36
C ASP A 239 30.09 0.83 -47.78
N SER A 240 29.04 0.65 -48.58
CA SER A 240 29.18 0.27 -49.98
C SER A 240 29.96 1.31 -50.80
N GLN A 241 29.72 2.61 -50.57
CA GLN A 241 30.49 3.69 -51.20
C GLN A 241 31.96 3.63 -50.79
N ILE A 242 32.25 3.42 -49.50
CA ILE A 242 33.62 3.31 -48.97
C ILE A 242 34.37 2.15 -49.63
N GLN A 243 33.72 0.98 -49.76
CA GLN A 243 34.34 -0.18 -50.42
C GLN A 243 34.67 0.09 -51.90
N ASN A 244 33.78 0.77 -52.62
CA ASN A 244 34.05 1.18 -54.00
C ASN A 244 35.26 2.12 -54.09
N THR A 245 35.33 3.14 -53.24
CA THR A 245 36.48 4.06 -53.20
C THR A 245 37.78 3.33 -52.81
N LEU A 246 37.74 2.39 -51.87
CA LEU A 246 38.90 1.55 -51.52
C LEU A 246 39.41 0.74 -52.72
N ASN A 247 38.51 0.16 -53.50
CA ASN A 247 38.87 -0.57 -54.72
C ASN A 247 39.48 0.37 -55.78
N GLU A 248 38.95 1.58 -55.94
CA GLU A 248 39.54 2.61 -56.83
C GLU A 248 40.95 3.00 -56.38
N VAL A 249 41.15 3.27 -55.08
CA VAL A 249 42.48 3.61 -54.53
C VAL A 249 43.47 2.46 -54.70
N THR A 250 43.03 1.22 -54.51
CA THR A 250 43.86 0.02 -54.73
C THR A 250 44.30 -0.07 -56.18
N THR A 251 43.35 0.12 -57.12
CA THR A 251 43.62 0.12 -58.56
C THR A 251 44.61 1.22 -58.95
N LEU A 252 44.42 2.44 -58.44
CA LEU A 252 45.35 3.56 -58.68
C LEU A 252 46.74 3.29 -58.09
N THR A 253 46.82 2.66 -56.93
CA THR A 253 48.09 2.28 -56.29
C THR A 253 48.84 1.25 -57.12
N GLU A 254 48.14 0.27 -57.68
CA GLU A 254 48.73 -0.70 -58.61
C GLU A 254 49.23 -0.04 -59.89
N GLN A 255 48.46 0.89 -60.46
CA GLN A 255 48.87 1.69 -61.62
C GLN A 255 50.14 2.50 -61.31
N LEU A 256 50.19 3.17 -60.15
CA LEU A 256 51.35 3.92 -59.70
C LEU A 256 52.57 3.00 -59.56
N ASN A 257 52.43 1.84 -58.89
CA ASN A 257 53.52 0.88 -58.71
C ASN A 257 54.05 0.35 -60.05
N ASN A 258 53.17 0.08 -61.02
CA ASN A 258 53.59 -0.31 -62.36
C ASN A 258 54.36 0.82 -63.06
N LEU A 259 53.93 2.06 -62.93
CA LEU A 259 54.64 3.22 -63.46
C LEU A 259 56.00 3.42 -62.78
N THR A 260 56.07 3.29 -61.45
CA THR A 260 57.30 3.34 -60.67
C THR A 260 58.27 2.26 -61.12
N LYS A 261 57.81 1.02 -61.34
CA LYS A 261 58.65 -0.06 -61.89
C LYS A 261 59.18 0.25 -63.29
N GLN A 262 58.42 0.97 -64.12
CA GLN A 262 58.87 1.42 -65.44
C GLN A 262 59.93 2.53 -65.35
N ILE A 263 59.88 3.38 -64.31
CA ILE A 263 60.82 4.49 -64.09
C ILE A 263 62.08 4.03 -63.32
N ASN A 264 61.97 3.01 -62.47
CA ASN A 264 63.05 2.54 -61.58
C ASN A 264 64.34 1.98 -62.23
N PRO A 265 64.46 1.64 -63.53
CA PRO A 265 65.77 1.32 -64.10
C PRO A 265 66.76 2.50 -64.09
N TYR A 266 66.33 3.72 -63.73
CA TYR A 266 67.15 4.93 -63.88
C TYR A 266 67.57 5.65 -62.58
N GLN A 267 67.17 5.22 -61.37
CA GLN A 267 67.38 6.08 -60.18
C GLN A 267 67.79 5.43 -58.85
N GLU A 268 68.04 4.13 -58.76
CA GLU A 268 68.46 3.58 -57.46
C GLU A 268 69.99 3.67 -57.28
N THR A 269 70.47 4.78 -56.72
CA THR A 269 71.86 4.90 -56.25
C THR A 269 72.07 4.07 -54.98
N THR A 270 73.26 3.51 -54.82
CA THR A 270 73.68 2.63 -53.71
C THR A 270 73.36 3.20 -52.32
N GLU A 271 73.30 4.52 -52.16
CA GLU A 271 72.94 5.21 -50.89
C GLU A 271 71.48 4.99 -50.45
N GLN A 272 70.52 4.88 -51.38
CA GLN A 272 69.12 4.67 -51.03
C GLN A 272 68.86 3.25 -50.49
N ARG A 273 69.65 2.28 -50.95
CA ARG A 273 69.62 0.89 -50.47
C ARG A 273 70.16 0.76 -49.04
N GLU A 274 71.20 1.52 -48.69
CA GLU A 274 71.78 1.56 -47.33
C GLU A 274 70.86 2.29 -46.34
N LEU A 275 70.20 3.38 -46.75
CA LEU A 275 69.18 4.07 -45.94
C LEU A 275 67.97 3.19 -45.63
N ARG A 276 67.55 2.33 -46.57
CA ARG A 276 66.46 1.37 -46.36
C ARG A 276 66.84 0.26 -45.37
N LEU A 277 68.05 -0.31 -45.52
CA LEU A 277 68.59 -1.29 -44.57
C LEU A 277 68.82 -0.71 -43.16
N THR A 278 69.15 0.59 -43.06
CA THR A 278 69.28 1.29 -41.77
C THR A 278 67.92 1.50 -41.09
N ARG A 279 66.87 1.86 -41.85
CA ARG A 279 65.50 1.98 -41.32
C ARG A 279 64.85 0.63 -40.99
N GLU A 280 65.21 -0.45 -41.69
CA GLU A 280 64.78 -1.82 -41.36
C GLU A 280 65.48 -2.34 -40.09
N LYS A 281 66.75 -2.00 -39.89
CA LYS A 281 67.50 -2.30 -38.65
C LYS A 281 67.01 -1.49 -37.42
N GLU A 282 66.42 -0.30 -37.65
CA GLU A 282 65.71 0.46 -36.61
C GLU A 282 64.33 -0.10 -36.28
N ARG A 283 63.67 -0.78 -37.24
CA ARG A 283 62.38 -1.46 -37.03
C ARG A 283 62.49 -2.81 -36.29
N GLU A 284 63.66 -3.44 -36.26
CA GLU A 284 63.92 -4.61 -35.41
C GLU A 284 64.09 -4.28 -33.91
N ASN A 285 64.14 -2.98 -33.55
CA ASN A 285 64.23 -2.50 -32.17
C ASN A 285 62.88 -2.05 -31.57
N PHE A 286 61.75 -2.49 -32.14
CA PHE A 286 60.44 -2.28 -31.52
C PHE A 286 60.30 -3.21 -30.32
N VAL A 287 60.32 -2.64 -29.11
CA VAL A 287 59.82 -3.33 -27.92
C VAL A 287 58.33 -3.53 -28.12
N ALA A 288 57.90 -4.78 -28.31
CA ALA A 288 56.49 -5.11 -28.40
C ALA A 288 55.74 -4.56 -27.17
N PRO A 289 54.49 -4.08 -27.34
CA PRO A 289 53.66 -3.66 -26.22
C PRO A 289 53.70 -4.70 -25.11
N LYS A 290 53.98 -4.28 -23.88
CA LYS A 290 54.02 -5.21 -22.73
C LYS A 290 52.63 -5.32 -22.17
N PHE A 291 52.15 -6.56 -22.14
CA PHE A 291 50.92 -6.93 -21.48
C PHE A 291 51.25 -7.88 -20.34
N VAL A 292 50.87 -7.51 -19.12
CA VAL A 292 51.07 -8.36 -17.94
C VAL A 292 49.71 -8.71 -17.37
N GLN A 293 49.45 -10.01 -17.22
CA GLN A 293 48.25 -10.54 -16.59
C GLN A 293 48.59 -11.16 -15.24
N TYR A 294 47.78 -10.84 -14.24
CA TYR A 294 47.75 -11.49 -12.94
C TYR A 294 46.38 -12.13 -12.75
N ILE A 295 46.38 -13.45 -12.56
CA ILE A 295 45.14 -14.21 -12.29
C ILE A 295 45.07 -14.46 -10.79
N ASP A 296 44.04 -13.91 -10.14
CA ASP A 296 43.74 -14.24 -8.76
C ASP A 296 42.97 -15.57 -8.73
N GLN A 297 43.71 -16.69 -8.56
CA GLN A 297 43.14 -18.02 -8.47
C GLN A 297 42.89 -18.39 -7.01
N ALA A 298 41.78 -17.94 -6.44
CA ALA A 298 41.28 -18.51 -5.19
C ALA A 298 40.76 -19.96 -5.37
N ASN A 299 40.60 -20.43 -6.61
CA ASN A 299 40.22 -21.81 -6.91
C ASN A 299 40.77 -22.29 -8.28
N PRO A 300 41.60 -23.33 -8.35
CA PRO A 300 42.20 -23.83 -9.59
C PRO A 300 41.24 -24.65 -10.49
N SER A 301 39.97 -24.82 -10.10
CA SER A 301 39.00 -25.68 -10.79
C SER A 301 38.37 -25.08 -12.07
N ILE A 302 38.62 -23.81 -12.38
CA ILE A 302 38.13 -23.19 -13.61
C ILE A 302 39.15 -23.46 -14.71
N ASN A 303 38.80 -24.39 -15.62
CA ASN A 303 39.65 -24.82 -16.73
C ASN A 303 40.15 -23.60 -17.53
N SER A 304 41.47 -23.40 -17.55
CA SER A 304 42.13 -22.15 -17.95
C SER A 304 42.30 -21.96 -19.46
N ASP A 305 41.60 -22.72 -20.29
CA ASP A 305 41.79 -22.74 -21.75
C ASP A 305 41.38 -21.43 -22.44
N TYR A 306 40.71 -20.51 -21.73
CA TYR A 306 40.48 -19.15 -22.20
C TYR A 306 41.69 -18.27 -21.92
N ASN A 307 42.64 -18.31 -22.86
CA ASN A 307 43.69 -17.30 -22.95
C ASN A 307 43.07 -16.04 -23.56
N PHE A 308 42.73 -15.07 -22.72
CA PHE A 308 42.27 -13.76 -23.19
C PHE A 308 43.48 -13.02 -23.74
N ASP A 309 43.79 -13.23 -25.02
CA ASP A 309 44.78 -12.45 -25.78
C ASP A 309 44.22 -11.04 -26.04
N VAL A 310 44.08 -10.27 -24.97
CA VAL A 310 43.67 -8.87 -25.03
C VAL A 310 44.93 -8.05 -25.25
N ASN A 311 45.23 -7.74 -26.51
CA ASN A 311 46.25 -6.75 -26.82
C ASN A 311 45.77 -5.37 -26.38
N ILE A 312 46.29 -4.89 -25.24
CA ILE A 312 46.17 -3.49 -24.82
C ILE A 312 47.21 -2.70 -25.63
N THR A 313 46.76 -1.98 -26.65
CA THR A 313 47.61 -1.04 -27.40
C THR A 313 47.38 0.39 -26.89
N ALA A 314 48.29 1.31 -27.20
CA ALA A 314 48.11 2.75 -26.92
C ALA A 314 46.94 3.40 -27.68
N ASP A 315 46.35 2.70 -28.65
CA ASP A 315 45.10 3.11 -29.31
C ASP A 315 43.87 2.44 -28.65
N GLY A 316 44.02 1.83 -27.47
CA GLY A 316 43.01 1.00 -26.82
C GLY A 316 43.02 -0.46 -27.26
N ILE A 317 42.02 -1.24 -26.80
CA ILE A 317 41.81 -2.62 -27.27
C ILE A 317 41.25 -2.52 -28.69
N ARG A 318 42.07 -2.77 -29.72
CA ARG A 318 41.63 -2.79 -31.13
C ARG A 318 40.64 -3.91 -31.49
N HIS A 319 40.09 -4.63 -30.52
CA HIS A 319 39.22 -5.80 -30.74
C HIS A 319 38.01 -5.80 -29.79
N GLU A 320 37.15 -4.78 -29.86
CA GLU A 320 35.80 -4.81 -29.27
C GLU A 320 35.00 -6.06 -29.74
N LYS A 321 35.25 -6.50 -30.98
CA LYS A 321 34.61 -7.69 -31.58
C LYS A 321 34.88 -9.01 -30.84
N ASN A 322 36.02 -9.16 -30.16
CA ASN A 322 36.35 -10.39 -29.43
C ASN A 322 35.92 -10.37 -27.96
N ILE A 323 35.76 -9.18 -27.37
CA ILE A 323 35.20 -9.06 -26.02
C ILE A 323 33.71 -9.35 -26.06
N ILE A 324 32.99 -8.84 -27.07
CA ILE A 324 31.56 -9.08 -27.25
C ILE A 324 31.27 -10.56 -27.61
N SER A 325 32.14 -11.22 -28.39
CA SER A 325 31.94 -12.63 -28.72
C SER A 325 32.18 -13.56 -27.52
N ALA A 326 33.13 -13.25 -26.63
CA ALA A 326 33.32 -13.99 -25.37
C ALA A 326 32.17 -13.79 -24.36
N LEU A 327 31.53 -12.61 -24.36
CA LEU A 327 30.36 -12.28 -23.56
C LEU A 327 29.09 -13.04 -23.97
N SER A 328 29.08 -13.70 -25.13
CA SER A 328 27.94 -14.52 -25.60
C SER A 328 27.87 -15.92 -24.98
N SER A 329 28.95 -16.36 -24.32
CA SER A 329 28.92 -17.57 -23.49
C SER A 329 28.53 -17.19 -22.06
N SER A 330 27.54 -17.89 -21.50
CA SER A 330 26.61 -17.47 -20.44
C SER A 330 27.19 -17.12 -19.05
N ASN A 331 28.52 -16.95 -18.88
CA ASN A 331 29.20 -16.92 -17.58
C ASN A 331 30.26 -15.80 -17.42
N VAL A 332 30.29 -14.77 -18.28
CA VAL A 332 31.18 -13.60 -18.11
C VAL A 332 30.32 -12.40 -17.74
N VAL A 333 30.49 -11.85 -16.54
CA VAL A 333 29.51 -10.89 -16.01
C VAL A 333 30.05 -9.46 -15.97
N TYR A 334 31.37 -9.21 -15.85
CA TYR A 334 31.87 -7.83 -15.82
C TYR A 334 33.27 -7.68 -16.40
N VAL A 335 33.41 -6.75 -17.36
CA VAL A 335 34.70 -6.20 -17.80
C VAL A 335 34.72 -4.74 -17.41
N SER A 336 35.57 -4.34 -16.47
CA SER A 336 35.88 -2.92 -16.25
C SER A 336 37.19 -2.62 -16.93
N TYR A 337 37.09 -1.83 -17.99
CA TYR A 337 38.22 -1.31 -18.72
C TYR A 337 38.41 0.15 -18.32
N ASN A 338 39.48 0.46 -17.60
CA ASN A 338 39.79 1.83 -17.18
C ASN A 338 41.01 2.30 -17.98
N TYR A 339 40.75 2.66 -19.23
CA TYR A 339 41.70 3.34 -20.08
C TYR A 339 41.46 4.84 -19.96
N ASN A 340 42.46 5.58 -19.48
CA ASN A 340 42.35 7.03 -19.35
C ASN A 340 43.64 7.76 -19.70
N LEU A 341 44.64 7.11 -20.30
CA LEU A 341 45.93 7.74 -20.53
C LEU A 341 46.51 7.33 -21.88
N GLU A 342 47.23 8.25 -22.54
CA GLU A 342 47.72 8.13 -23.92
C GLU A 342 48.65 6.92 -24.16
N GLU A 343 49.43 6.51 -23.17
CA GLU A 343 50.51 5.51 -23.30
C GLU A 343 50.31 4.29 -22.38
N ALA A 344 49.31 4.33 -21.49
CA ALA A 344 49.14 3.40 -20.37
C ALA A 344 47.67 3.04 -20.13
N GLY A 345 47.41 1.75 -19.86
CA GLY A 345 46.07 1.26 -19.52
C GLY A 345 46.08 0.15 -18.48
N ASN A 346 44.93 -0.08 -17.87
CA ASN A 346 44.67 -1.23 -17.02
C ASN A 346 43.23 -1.77 -17.21
N SER A 347 43.01 -3.01 -16.81
CA SER A 347 41.71 -3.66 -16.87
C SER A 347 41.53 -4.69 -15.76
N ILE A 348 40.27 -4.89 -15.36
CA ILE A 348 39.86 -5.95 -14.46
C ILE A 348 38.72 -6.72 -15.13
N LEU A 349 38.95 -8.01 -15.35
CA LEU A 349 37.97 -8.94 -15.89
C LEU A 349 37.47 -9.84 -14.76
N ILE A 350 36.15 -9.89 -14.58
CA ILE A 350 35.49 -10.74 -13.58
C ILE A 350 34.59 -11.73 -14.32
N GLN A 351 35.00 -13.00 -14.30
CA GLN A 351 34.21 -14.12 -14.80
C GLN A 351 33.52 -14.77 -13.60
N LYS A 352 32.18 -14.92 -13.65
CA LYS A 352 31.41 -15.59 -12.60
C LYS A 352 30.79 -16.84 -13.16
N ASP A 353 31.15 -17.98 -12.58
CA ASP A 353 30.47 -19.23 -12.85
C ASP A 353 29.21 -19.32 -11.97
N PHE A 354 28.05 -19.07 -12.58
CA PHE A 354 26.76 -19.11 -11.88
C PHE A 354 26.40 -20.51 -11.37
N SER A 355 27.02 -21.57 -11.89
CA SER A 355 26.68 -22.94 -11.50
C SER A 355 27.22 -23.33 -10.13
N ASN A 356 28.36 -22.76 -9.72
CA ASN A 356 29.05 -23.08 -8.46
C ASN A 356 29.37 -21.84 -7.60
N GLY A 357 29.04 -20.63 -8.09
CA GLY A 357 29.32 -19.37 -7.41
C GLY A 357 30.80 -18.98 -7.37
N GLN A 358 31.66 -19.64 -8.16
CA GLN A 358 33.08 -19.29 -8.24
C GLN A 358 33.30 -18.05 -9.10
N GLU A 359 34.22 -17.21 -8.66
CA GLU A 359 34.65 -16.02 -9.39
C GLU A 359 36.12 -16.15 -9.78
N LYS A 360 36.44 -15.87 -11.04
CA LYS A 360 37.81 -15.73 -11.54
C LYS A 360 38.03 -14.27 -11.89
N ILE A 361 39.05 -13.67 -11.28
CA ILE A 361 39.39 -12.27 -11.48
C ILE A 361 40.75 -12.19 -12.17
N VAL A 362 40.81 -11.50 -13.30
CA VAL A 362 42.04 -11.24 -14.05
C VAL A 362 42.33 -9.75 -14.02
N TYR A 363 43.50 -9.42 -13.49
CA TYR A 363 44.05 -8.07 -13.42
C TYR A 363 45.06 -7.91 -14.54
N SER A 364 44.85 -6.95 -15.42
CA SER A 364 45.77 -6.69 -16.52
C SER A 364 46.22 -5.24 -16.54
N PHE A 365 47.48 -5.02 -16.91
CA PHE A 365 48.02 -3.69 -17.13
C PHE A 365 49.07 -3.72 -18.23
N GLY A 366 49.21 -2.61 -18.95
CA GLY A 366 50.09 -2.55 -20.11
C GLY A 366 50.04 -1.21 -20.83
N GLY A 367 50.76 -1.11 -21.95
CA GLY A 367 50.91 0.11 -22.71
C GLY A 367 52.17 0.10 -23.58
N ASN A 368 52.61 1.28 -24.00
CA ASN A 368 53.86 1.49 -24.73
C ASN A 368 55.01 1.69 -23.73
N PRO A 369 55.84 0.67 -23.42
CA PRO A 369 56.83 0.80 -22.37
C PRO A 369 57.94 1.80 -22.74
N THR A 370 58.35 2.61 -21.77
CA THR A 370 59.53 3.46 -21.88
C THR A 370 60.76 2.60 -22.06
N ARG A 371 61.48 2.84 -23.15
CA ARG A 371 62.69 2.08 -23.48
C ARG A 371 63.80 2.38 -22.47
N ALA A 372 64.54 1.35 -22.08
CA ALA A 372 65.65 1.47 -21.14
C ALA A 372 66.74 2.44 -21.62
N GLN A 373 66.90 2.60 -22.93
CA GLN A 373 67.86 3.56 -23.52
C GLN A 373 67.57 5.01 -23.13
N TYR A 374 66.31 5.35 -22.81
CA TYR A 374 65.94 6.69 -22.37
C TYR A 374 66.31 6.98 -20.91
N LEU A 375 66.77 5.98 -20.14
CA LEU A 375 67.12 6.19 -18.73
C LEU A 375 68.18 7.26 -18.53
N SER A 376 69.21 7.32 -19.39
CA SER A 376 70.26 8.34 -19.31
C SER A 376 69.72 9.76 -19.58
N GLU A 377 68.75 9.88 -20.50
CA GLU A 377 68.05 11.14 -20.75
C GLU A 377 67.18 11.55 -19.56
N LEU A 378 66.40 10.61 -18.99
CA LEU A 378 65.57 10.85 -17.81
C LEU A 378 66.42 11.28 -16.60
N GLN A 379 67.58 10.64 -16.41
CA GLN A 379 68.56 11.02 -15.39
C GLN A 379 69.09 12.45 -15.57
N ARG A 380 69.34 12.84 -16.82
CA ARG A 380 69.92 14.16 -17.14
C ARG A 380 68.91 15.29 -17.06
N PHE A 381 67.71 15.09 -17.58
CA PHE A 381 66.74 16.17 -17.80
C PHE A 381 65.65 16.25 -16.75
N GLN A 382 65.29 15.11 -16.14
CA GLN A 382 64.19 15.07 -15.17
C GLN A 382 64.74 14.94 -13.74
N GLY A 383 65.73 14.07 -13.53
CA GLY A 383 66.30 13.78 -12.22
C GLY A 383 65.31 13.03 -11.31
N SER A 384 64.19 13.67 -10.99
CA SER A 384 63.03 13.11 -10.30
C SER A 384 61.71 13.52 -10.96
N ALA A 385 60.68 12.69 -10.84
CA ALA A 385 59.32 12.96 -11.32
C ALA A 385 58.28 12.46 -10.32
N GLU A 386 57.21 13.23 -10.15
CA GLU A 386 56.03 12.85 -9.40
C GLU A 386 54.94 12.34 -10.35
N TYR A 387 54.20 11.33 -9.92
CA TYR A 387 53.09 10.74 -10.66
C TYR A 387 51.87 10.64 -9.77
N SER A 388 50.70 10.95 -10.30
CA SER A 388 49.43 10.81 -9.60
C SER A 388 48.41 10.07 -10.45
N GLY A 389 47.58 9.24 -9.83
CA GLY A 389 46.54 8.52 -10.55
C GLY A 389 45.61 7.70 -9.68
N LYS A 390 44.99 6.69 -10.28
CA LYS A 390 43.93 5.90 -9.66
C LYS A 390 44.30 4.43 -9.51
N VAL A 391 43.77 3.80 -8.47
CA VAL A 391 43.89 2.37 -8.18
C VAL A 391 42.52 1.72 -8.30
N TYR A 392 42.46 0.60 -9.02
CA TYR A 392 41.24 -0.16 -9.26
C TYR A 392 41.34 -1.55 -8.63
N THR A 393 40.30 -1.93 -7.89
CA THR A 393 40.14 -3.27 -7.31
C THR A 393 38.88 -3.92 -7.87
N ALA A 394 38.77 -5.25 -7.84
CA ALA A 394 37.55 -5.93 -8.25
C ALA A 394 36.33 -5.52 -7.41
N GLN A 395 36.54 -5.19 -6.14
CA GLN A 395 35.48 -4.67 -5.27
C GLN A 395 34.94 -3.33 -5.78
N ASN A 396 35.82 -2.41 -6.21
CA ASN A 396 35.41 -1.12 -6.78
C ASN A 396 34.57 -1.32 -8.05
N VAL A 397 34.91 -2.32 -8.87
CA VAL A 397 34.16 -2.65 -10.10
C VAL A 397 32.75 -3.14 -9.78
N LEU A 398 32.60 -4.04 -8.81
CA LEU A 398 31.30 -4.65 -8.47
C LEU A 398 30.34 -3.67 -7.78
N THR A 399 30.83 -2.76 -6.93
CA THR A 399 30.00 -1.83 -6.15
C THR A 399 29.56 -0.57 -6.91
N SER A 400 30.15 -0.31 -8.08
CA SER A 400 29.78 0.85 -8.91
C SER A 400 28.32 0.81 -9.41
N SER A 401 27.72 -0.38 -9.53
CA SER A 401 26.34 -0.56 -9.99
C SER A 401 25.26 -0.19 -8.97
N THR A 402 25.59 -0.10 -7.67
CA THR A 402 24.61 0.20 -6.60
C THR A 402 24.74 1.63 -6.05
N GLY A 403 25.59 2.47 -6.65
CA GLY A 403 25.64 3.92 -6.39
C GLY A 403 26.05 4.35 -4.98
N THR A 404 26.58 3.46 -4.14
CA THR A 404 26.79 3.78 -2.71
C THR A 404 28.25 3.95 -2.30
N TYR A 405 29.23 3.49 -3.07
CA TYR A 405 30.66 3.64 -2.75
C TYR A 405 31.51 3.64 -4.03
N ASP A 406 31.55 4.77 -4.74
CA ASP A 406 32.66 4.99 -5.67
C ASP A 406 33.91 5.25 -4.82
N ARG A 407 34.82 4.26 -4.78
CA ARG A 407 36.05 4.36 -3.99
C ARG A 407 37.12 4.98 -4.88
N ASP A 408 37.28 6.29 -4.76
CA ASP A 408 38.42 7.00 -5.34
C ASP A 408 39.70 6.65 -4.56
N ILE A 409 40.27 5.48 -4.85
CA ILE A 409 41.60 5.12 -4.35
C ILE A 409 42.63 5.81 -5.24
N THR A 410 43.45 6.69 -4.66
CA THR A 410 44.48 7.42 -5.39
C THR A 410 45.86 6.88 -5.09
N ILE A 411 46.76 6.95 -6.07
CA ILE A 411 48.16 6.58 -5.94
C ILE A 411 49.03 7.78 -6.29
N ASN A 412 50.04 8.04 -5.46
CA ASN A 412 51.07 9.05 -5.71
C ASN A 412 52.44 8.37 -5.67
N LEU A 413 53.23 8.50 -6.73
CA LEU A 413 54.56 7.89 -6.86
C LEU A 413 55.61 8.97 -7.11
N THR A 414 56.77 8.79 -6.49
CA THR A 414 57.96 9.60 -6.72
C THR A 414 59.03 8.71 -7.33
N ALA A 415 59.39 8.96 -8.59
CA ALA A 415 60.50 8.28 -9.27
C ALA A 415 61.73 9.19 -9.27
N ASN A 416 62.84 8.72 -8.74
CA ASN A 416 64.14 9.37 -8.83
C ASN A 416 65.01 8.57 -9.82
N PHE A 417 65.13 9.07 -11.04
CA PHE A 417 65.88 8.40 -12.10
C PHE A 417 67.39 8.45 -11.83
N THR A 418 67.88 9.51 -11.19
CA THR A 418 69.31 9.64 -10.81
C THR A 418 69.73 8.52 -9.86
N ASN A 419 68.95 8.31 -8.80
CA ASN A 419 69.18 7.26 -7.80
C ASN A 419 68.57 5.91 -8.21
N LYS A 420 67.91 5.85 -9.36
CA LYS A 420 67.15 4.69 -9.86
C LYS A 420 66.23 4.13 -8.79
N SER A 421 65.47 4.97 -8.11
CA SER A 421 64.56 4.55 -7.04
C SER A 421 63.15 5.05 -7.26
N ILE A 422 62.15 4.27 -6.86
CA ILE A 422 60.73 4.68 -6.86
C ILE A 422 60.05 4.29 -5.56
N SER A 423 59.25 5.20 -5.01
CA SER A 423 58.45 5.02 -3.80
C SER A 423 57.12 5.77 -3.95
N GLY A 424 56.23 5.66 -2.97
CA GLY A 424 54.97 6.40 -3.04
C GLY A 424 54.00 6.08 -1.92
N THR A 425 52.77 6.52 -2.12
CA THR A 425 51.65 6.27 -1.22
C THR A 425 50.38 5.91 -1.98
N VAL A 426 49.50 5.15 -1.34
CA VAL A 426 48.14 4.91 -1.82
C VAL A 426 47.17 5.36 -0.73
N ASP A 427 46.24 6.24 -1.11
CA ASP A 427 45.17 6.73 -0.25
C ASP A 427 43.86 6.01 -0.60
N ASP A 428 43.31 5.31 0.39
CA ASP A 428 42.10 4.49 0.27
C ASP A 428 40.82 5.29 0.59
N HIS A 429 40.92 6.58 0.98
CA HIS A 429 39.80 7.48 1.34
C HIS A 429 38.74 6.89 2.30
N ARG A 430 39.08 5.83 3.05
CA ARG A 430 38.20 5.25 4.05
C ARG A 430 38.09 6.16 5.26
N PRO A 431 36.96 6.13 6.01
CA PRO A 431 36.79 6.91 7.25
C PRO A 431 37.85 6.65 8.31
N TYR A 432 38.63 5.57 8.15
CA TYR A 432 39.91 5.37 8.81
C TYR A 432 40.99 5.66 7.78
N ALA A 433 41.71 6.77 7.95
CA ALA A 433 42.80 7.17 7.05
C ALA A 433 43.89 6.07 7.05
N THR A 434 43.84 5.19 6.06
CA THR A 434 44.86 4.17 5.86
C THR A 434 45.74 4.60 4.69
N ILE A 435 46.81 5.32 5.00
CA ILE A 435 47.88 5.55 4.02
C ILE A 435 48.66 4.25 3.90
N ILE A 436 48.75 3.72 2.69
CA ILE A 436 49.62 2.59 2.36
C ILE A 436 50.93 3.19 1.85
N THR A 437 52.04 2.82 2.46
CA THR A 437 53.37 3.25 2.03
C THR A 437 53.94 2.24 1.05
N LEU A 438 54.35 2.72 -0.12
CA LEU A 438 55.10 1.94 -1.10
C LEU A 438 56.59 2.17 -0.82
N ASN A 439 57.24 1.16 -0.24
CA ASN A 439 58.63 1.26 0.23
C ASN A 439 59.57 1.47 -0.96
N PRO A 440 60.59 2.33 -0.84
CA PRO A 440 61.54 2.58 -1.93
C PRO A 440 62.10 1.30 -2.54
N THR A 441 62.05 1.20 -3.87
CA THR A 441 62.64 0.10 -4.63
C THR A 441 63.41 0.60 -5.85
N ILE A 442 64.20 -0.28 -6.47
CA ILE A 442 65.06 0.03 -7.61
C ILE A 442 64.26 0.05 -8.91
N ILE A 443 64.51 1.07 -9.74
CA ILE A 443 64.10 1.13 -11.14
C ILE A 443 65.10 0.31 -11.94
N ASN A 444 64.64 -0.79 -12.53
CA ASN A 444 65.44 -1.72 -13.29
C ASN A 444 65.17 -1.61 -14.79
N SER A 445 66.15 -2.02 -15.59
CA SER A 445 66.02 -2.21 -17.02
C SER A 445 65.99 -3.70 -17.34
N ASP A 446 64.81 -4.27 -17.52
CA ASP A 446 64.64 -5.67 -17.96
C ASP A 446 64.11 -5.70 -19.39
N ARG A 447 64.67 -6.57 -20.25
CA ARG A 447 64.25 -6.74 -21.66
C ARG A 447 64.03 -5.41 -22.41
N GLY A 448 64.90 -4.42 -22.20
CA GLY A 448 64.89 -3.16 -22.92
C GLY A 448 63.84 -2.13 -22.47
N ARG A 449 63.17 -2.33 -21.33
CA ARG A 449 62.15 -1.41 -20.78
C ARG A 449 62.45 -1.05 -19.33
N LEU A 450 61.89 0.06 -18.86
CA LEU A 450 61.99 0.51 -17.47
C LEU A 450 60.85 -0.04 -16.62
N GLU A 451 61.20 -0.80 -15.58
CA GLU A 451 60.25 -1.44 -14.67
C GLU A 451 60.72 -1.39 -13.22
N PHE A 452 59.82 -1.67 -12.29
CA PHE A 452 60.10 -1.69 -10.86
C PHE A 452 59.24 -2.74 -10.15
N SER A 453 59.73 -3.25 -9.03
CA SER A 453 58.98 -4.12 -8.13
C SER A 453 59.44 -3.93 -6.69
N GLY A 454 58.53 -3.85 -5.73
CA GLY A 454 58.83 -3.52 -4.35
C GLY A 454 57.76 -4.02 -3.36
N THR A 455 57.96 -3.66 -2.09
CA THR A 455 57.04 -4.01 -1.00
C THR A 455 56.17 -2.84 -0.60
N ALA A 456 54.92 -3.10 -0.27
CA ALA A 456 54.00 -2.12 0.31
C ALA A 456 53.77 -2.45 1.80
N SER A 457 53.51 -1.43 2.62
CA SER A 457 53.15 -1.61 4.02
C SER A 457 51.99 -0.72 4.41
N ARG A 458 51.13 -1.23 5.30
CA ARG A 458 49.99 -0.48 5.85
C ARG A 458 50.12 -0.49 7.37
N THR A 459 49.95 0.68 7.98
CA THR A 459 49.84 0.83 9.42
C THR A 459 48.44 1.30 9.74
N ILE A 460 47.69 0.53 10.52
CA ILE A 460 46.32 0.86 10.93
C ILE A 460 46.34 1.23 12.41
N ILE A 461 45.79 2.40 12.72
CA ILE A 461 45.51 2.84 14.08
C ILE A 461 44.00 2.73 14.26
N ALA A 462 43.52 1.73 14.99
CA ALA A 462 42.09 1.52 15.22
C ALA A 462 41.64 2.31 16.47
N PRO A 463 40.82 3.37 16.35
CA PRO A 463 40.51 4.24 17.49
C PRO A 463 39.41 3.69 18.43
N TYR A 464 38.72 2.60 18.07
CA TYR A 464 37.49 2.16 18.76
C TYR A 464 37.57 0.78 19.45
N MET A 465 38.74 0.14 19.51
CA MET A 465 38.91 -1.17 20.16
C MET A 465 40.03 -1.14 21.20
N GLY A 466 39.77 -0.57 22.38
CA GLY A 466 40.73 -0.60 23.50
C GLY A 466 41.98 0.26 23.28
N PRO A 467 43.12 -0.03 23.96
CA PRO A 467 44.37 0.70 23.72
C PRO A 467 44.73 0.59 22.22
N PRO A 468 45.22 1.67 21.57
CA PRO A 468 45.44 1.69 20.13
C PRO A 468 46.41 0.59 19.71
N GLU A 469 45.87 -0.51 19.17
CA GLU A 469 46.66 -1.57 18.59
C GLU A 469 47.13 -1.14 17.20
N THR A 470 48.44 -1.26 16.97
CA THR A 470 49.05 -0.94 15.68
C THR A 470 49.15 -2.22 14.87
N PHE A 471 48.35 -2.33 13.81
CA PHE A 471 48.43 -3.45 12.89
C PHE A 471 49.34 -3.11 11.72
N LYS A 472 50.32 -3.97 11.47
CA LYS A 472 51.19 -3.90 10.29
C LYS A 472 50.85 -5.05 9.35
N SER A 473 50.47 -4.71 8.12
CA SER A 473 50.31 -5.70 7.04
C SER A 473 51.28 -5.37 5.90
N ALA A 474 51.76 -6.43 5.24
CA ALA A 474 52.66 -6.34 4.09
C ALA A 474 51.90 -6.61 2.79
N GLY A 475 52.34 -5.97 1.72
CA GLY A 475 51.86 -6.14 0.36
C GLY A 475 53.04 -6.00 -0.61
N SER A 476 52.74 -5.99 -1.90
CA SER A 476 53.74 -5.85 -2.95
C SER A 476 53.21 -4.99 -4.08
N TYR A 477 54.11 -4.38 -4.84
CA TYR A 477 53.73 -3.58 -5.99
C TYR A 477 54.77 -3.72 -7.09
N GLN A 478 54.34 -3.56 -8.33
CA GLN A 478 55.21 -3.57 -9.49
C GLN A 478 54.58 -2.76 -10.62
N GLY A 479 55.42 -2.21 -11.49
CA GLY A 479 54.94 -1.40 -12.59
C GLY A 479 55.99 -1.19 -13.67
N VAL A 480 55.54 -0.54 -14.73
CA VAL A 480 56.31 -0.25 -15.93
C VAL A 480 56.08 1.22 -16.27
N PHE A 481 57.16 1.92 -16.59
CA PHE A 481 57.07 3.28 -17.13
C PHE A 481 56.61 3.19 -18.59
N MET A 482 55.71 4.08 -18.97
CA MET A 482 55.08 4.13 -20.29
C MET A 482 55.34 5.47 -20.97
N GLY A 483 55.33 5.46 -22.30
CA GLY A 483 55.64 6.61 -23.15
C GLY A 483 57.13 6.82 -23.37
N ALA A 484 57.48 7.69 -24.30
CA ALA A 484 58.87 7.92 -24.71
C ALA A 484 59.74 8.49 -23.59
N ARG A 485 59.16 9.27 -22.67
CA ARG A 485 59.85 9.98 -21.58
C ARG A 485 59.29 9.65 -20.21
N ALA A 486 58.76 8.44 -20.05
CA ALA A 486 58.14 8.00 -18.82
C ALA A 486 57.02 8.95 -18.37
N GLU A 487 56.17 9.38 -19.31
CA GLU A 487 55.05 10.27 -19.07
C GLU A 487 54.00 9.63 -18.15
N GLN A 488 53.92 8.29 -18.15
CA GLN A 488 52.90 7.55 -17.43
C GLN A 488 53.47 6.29 -16.78
N ILE A 489 52.75 5.72 -15.83
CA ILE A 489 53.07 4.47 -15.16
C ILE A 489 51.81 3.60 -15.15
N SER A 490 51.97 2.32 -15.43
CA SER A 490 50.93 1.31 -15.22
C SER A 490 51.48 0.14 -14.43
N GLY A 491 50.66 -0.45 -13.54
CA GLY A 491 51.16 -1.48 -12.64
C GLY A 491 50.10 -2.31 -11.95
N TYR A 492 50.61 -3.28 -11.18
CA TYR A 492 49.86 -4.15 -10.29
C TYR A 492 50.29 -3.90 -8.85
N LEU A 493 49.31 -3.96 -7.95
CA LEU A 493 49.47 -3.71 -6.54
C LEU A 493 48.69 -4.76 -5.76
N ASN A 494 49.36 -5.49 -4.88
CA ASN A 494 48.71 -6.33 -3.89
C ASN A 494 48.61 -5.54 -2.58
N LEU A 495 47.46 -4.91 -2.35
CA LEU A 495 47.21 -4.03 -1.22
C LEU A 495 47.30 -4.82 0.09
N PRO A 496 48.07 -4.36 1.09
CA PRO A 496 48.12 -5.02 2.39
C PRO A 496 46.73 -5.18 3.03
N ALA A 497 46.52 -6.32 3.70
CA ALA A 497 45.29 -6.65 4.41
C ALA A 497 44.78 -5.50 5.29
N SER A 498 43.48 -5.22 5.22
CA SER A 498 42.86 -4.09 5.95
C SER A 498 42.54 -4.36 7.42
N TYR A 499 42.72 -5.60 7.88
CA TYR A 499 42.63 -6.01 9.29
C TYR A 499 43.24 -7.41 9.44
N THR A 500 43.47 -7.85 10.69
CA THR A 500 44.00 -9.18 11.00
C THR A 500 43.06 -10.27 10.50
N GLY A 501 43.55 -11.15 9.63
CA GLY A 501 42.76 -12.22 9.02
C GLY A 501 42.11 -11.84 7.68
N ALA A 502 42.17 -10.58 7.25
CA ALA A 502 41.84 -10.21 5.88
C ALA A 502 42.94 -10.69 4.92
N SER A 503 42.57 -11.07 3.70
CA SER A 503 43.52 -11.27 2.62
C SER A 503 44.03 -9.92 2.09
N ALA A 504 45.24 -9.94 1.51
CA ALA A 504 45.69 -8.84 0.68
C ALA A 504 44.72 -8.67 -0.51
N THR A 505 44.56 -7.44 -1.00
CA THR A 505 43.60 -7.12 -2.06
C THR A 505 44.35 -6.80 -3.36
N PRO A 506 44.29 -7.68 -4.37
CA PRO A 506 44.85 -7.38 -5.68
C PRO A 506 44.18 -6.17 -6.34
N ALA A 507 45.00 -5.36 -6.98
CA ALA A 507 44.62 -4.12 -7.62
C ALA A 507 45.52 -3.82 -8.82
N VAL A 508 45.03 -3.00 -9.74
CA VAL A 508 45.82 -2.40 -10.83
C VAL A 508 45.77 -0.89 -10.71
N PHE A 509 46.78 -0.21 -11.22
CA PHE A 509 46.84 1.25 -11.17
C PHE A 509 47.41 1.83 -12.44
N THR A 510 47.04 3.08 -12.70
CA THR A 510 47.64 3.95 -13.71
C THR A 510 47.89 5.31 -13.08
N ALA A 511 49.04 5.92 -13.39
CA ALA A 511 49.43 7.23 -12.89
C ALA A 511 50.11 8.07 -13.97
N GLU A 512 49.81 9.37 -14.01
CA GLU A 512 50.35 10.33 -14.96
C GLU A 512 51.36 11.23 -14.27
N LYS A 513 52.44 11.53 -14.99
CA LYS A 513 53.47 12.45 -14.56
C LYS A 513 52.87 13.85 -14.33
N GLN A 514 53.13 14.41 -13.16
CA GLN A 514 52.69 15.75 -12.80
C GLN A 514 53.60 16.81 -13.44
N PRO A 515 53.05 17.99 -13.79
CA PRO A 515 53.77 19.05 -14.50
C PRO A 515 54.91 19.69 -13.70
#